data_AF-A0A222MX82-F1
#
_entry.id   AF-A0A222MX82-F1
#
_cell.length_a   1.000
_cell.length_b   1.000
_cell.length_c   1.000
_cell.angle_alpha   90.00
_cell.angle_beta   90.00
_cell.angle_gamma   90.00
#
_symmetry.space_group_name_H-M   'P 1'
#
loop_
_entity.id
_entity.type
_entity.pdbx_description
1 polymer ?
#
loop_
_entity_poly.entity_id
_entity_poly.type
_entity_poly.pdbx_seq_one_letter_code
_entity_poly.pdbx_strand_id
1 'polypeptide(L)'
;MNISSVLINAKKDKQERLLKEINSIKNCSVELVEDEKIIVIIESENLDEELSSYKKLEKLENIISINMVFSYQDLDEDMQKIMSANIENIANEQKDAKDIKYSGNINDKF
;
A
#
# COMPACT_ATOMS: atom_id res chain seq x y z
N MET A 1 9.27 -3.39 9.31
CA MET A 1 8.52 -2.10 9.25
C MET A 1 8.68 -1.46 7.87
N ASN A 2 7.55 -1.11 7.24
CA ASN A 2 7.47 -0.50 5.91
C ASN A 2 7.34 1.02 6.02
N ILE A 3 8.03 1.73 5.13
CA ILE A 3 8.03 3.20 5.06
C ILE A 3 7.81 3.63 3.61
N SER A 4 6.75 4.39 3.36
CA SER A 4 6.39 4.85 2.03
C SER A 4 6.16 6.35 1.98
N SER A 5 6.58 6.98 0.90
CA SER A 5 6.37 8.40 0.64
C SER A 5 5.32 8.59 -0.45
N VAL A 6 4.35 9.44 -0.15
CA VAL A 6 3.21 9.75 -1.01
C VAL A 6 3.18 11.25 -1.30
N LEU A 7 3.14 11.58 -2.59
CA LEU A 7 2.92 12.93 -3.08
C LEU A 7 1.43 13.13 -3.34
N ILE A 8 0.84 14.11 -2.64
CA ILE A 8 -0.53 14.56 -2.83
C ILE A 8 -0.50 15.94 -3.46
N ASN A 9 -1.24 16.12 -4.55
CA ASN A 9 -1.48 17.45 -5.13
C ASN A 9 -2.86 17.94 -4.71
N ALA A 10 -2.94 19.15 -4.18
CA ALA A 10 -4.18 19.79 -3.76
C ALA A 10 -4.10 21.30 -3.89
N LYS A 11 -5.23 21.94 -4.21
CA LYS A 11 -5.31 23.41 -4.31
C LYS A 11 -5.00 24.06 -2.97
N LYS A 12 -4.26 25.18 -3.00
CA LYS A 12 -3.84 25.93 -1.80
C LYS A 12 -4.98 26.26 -0.83
N ASP A 13 -6.15 26.65 -1.36
CA ASP A 13 -7.32 27.03 -0.55
C ASP A 13 -7.98 25.85 0.18
N LYS A 14 -7.58 24.60 -0.14
CA LYS A 14 -8.08 23.36 0.48
C LYS A 14 -7.05 22.68 1.37
N GLN A 15 -5.78 23.11 1.32
CA GLN A 15 -4.68 22.45 2.05
C GLN A 15 -4.88 22.47 3.57
N GLU A 16 -5.33 23.57 4.16
CA GLU A 16 -5.46 23.65 5.62
C GLU A 16 -6.41 22.57 6.16
N ARG A 17 -7.52 22.32 5.46
CA ARG A 17 -8.46 21.25 5.81
C ARG A 17 -7.85 19.88 5.55
N LEU A 18 -7.23 19.70 4.39
CA LEU A 18 -6.63 18.43 3.99
C LEU A 18 -5.52 18.00 4.96
N LEU A 19 -4.69 18.92 5.44
CA LEU A 19 -3.65 18.66 6.44
C LEU A 19 -4.23 18.17 7.77
N LYS A 20 -5.38 18.71 8.20
CA LYS A 20 -6.07 18.22 9.41
C LYS A 20 -6.60 16.81 9.21
N GLU A 21 -7.18 16.54 8.05
CA GLU A 21 -7.69 15.21 7.70
C GLU A 21 -6.54 14.17 7.61
N ILE A 22 -5.43 14.50 6.95
CA ILE A 22 -4.25 13.62 6.84
C ILE A 22 -3.66 13.30 8.21
N ASN A 23 -3.45 14.31 9.07
CA ASN A 23 -2.89 14.10 10.42
C ASN A 23 -3.83 13.32 11.36
N SER A 24 -5.12 13.17 11.00
CA SER A 24 -6.06 12.31 11.74
C SER A 24 -5.98 10.84 11.34
N ILE A 25 -5.35 10.53 10.20
CA ILE A 25 -5.17 9.15 9.74
C ILE A 25 -3.98 8.55 10.50
N LYS A 26 -4.27 7.48 11.25
CA LYS A 26 -3.23 6.67 11.91
C LYS A 26 -2.18 6.26 10.87
N ASN A 27 -0.91 6.24 11.28
CA ASN A 27 0.22 5.80 10.45
C ASN A 27 0.59 6.77 9.30
N CYS A 28 0.08 8.01 9.31
CA CYS A 28 0.43 9.04 8.32
C CYS A 28 1.04 10.27 9.00
N SER A 29 2.14 10.81 8.47
CA SER A 29 2.71 12.10 8.86
C SER A 29 2.92 13.00 7.65
N VAL A 30 2.75 14.31 7.81
CA VAL A 30 3.06 15.30 6.76
C VAL A 30 4.47 15.83 7.01
N GLU A 31 5.37 15.62 6.05
CA GLU A 31 6.78 16.04 6.18
C GLU A 31 7.09 17.33 5.42
N LEU A 32 6.36 17.59 4.33
CA LEU A 32 6.59 18.79 3.50
C LEU A 32 5.29 19.27 2.87
N VAL A 33 5.11 20.59 2.85
CA VAL A 33 4.09 21.26 2.04
C VAL A 33 4.79 22.35 1.24
N GLU A 34 4.74 22.23 -0.08
CA GLU A 34 5.35 23.20 -0.99
C GLU A 34 4.38 23.49 -2.15
N ASP A 35 3.94 24.74 -2.25
CA ASP A 35 2.99 25.18 -3.28
C ASP A 35 1.67 24.38 -3.26
N GLU A 36 1.37 23.59 -4.30
CA GLU A 36 0.20 22.68 -4.35
C GLU A 36 0.53 21.22 -3.98
N LYS A 37 1.75 20.96 -3.51
CA LYS A 37 2.28 19.62 -3.22
C LYS A 37 2.39 19.38 -1.72
N ILE A 38 1.99 18.19 -1.30
CA ILE A 38 2.08 17.71 0.08
C ILE A 38 2.79 16.35 0.04
N ILE A 39 3.86 16.21 0.82
CA ILE A 39 4.55 14.94 1.04
C ILE A 39 4.05 14.34 2.34
N VAL A 40 3.49 13.14 2.24
CA VAL A 40 3.01 12.33 3.36
C VAL A 40 3.87 11.09 3.46
N ILE A 41 4.33 10.76 4.66
CA ILE A 41 4.97 9.48 4.96
C ILE A 41 3.94 8.54 5.58
N ILE A 42 3.92 7.30 5.10
CA ILE A 42 3.15 6.19 5.66
C ILE A 42 4.13 5.24 6.33
N GLU A 43 3.96 5.01 7.63
CA GLU A 43 4.75 4.04 8.40
C GLU A 43 3.84 2.89 8.84
N SER A 44 4.16 1.66 8.49
CA SER A 44 3.28 0.52 8.74
C SER A 44 4.05 -0.76 9.03
N GLU A 45 3.45 -1.70 9.75
CA GLU A 45 4.12 -2.97 10.07
C GLU A 45 4.14 -3.93 8.88
N ASN A 46 3.11 -3.86 8.02
CA ASN A 46 2.90 -4.77 6.90
C ASN A 46 2.22 -4.07 5.71
N LEU A 47 2.21 -4.74 4.56
CA LEU A 47 1.65 -4.22 3.31
C LEU A 47 0.14 -3.91 3.41
N ASP A 48 -0.63 -4.70 4.17
CA ASP A 48 -2.08 -4.49 4.30
C ASP A 48 -2.40 -3.18 5.03
N GLU A 49 -1.65 -2.88 6.09
CA GLU A 49 -1.75 -1.61 6.81
C GLU A 49 -1.33 -0.42 5.93
N GLU A 50 -0.26 -0.57 5.16
CA GLU A 50 0.21 0.42 4.19
C GLU A 50 -0.89 0.77 3.17
N LEU A 51 -1.45 -0.25 2.53
CA LEU A 51 -2.51 -0.10 1.53
C LEU A 51 -3.80 0.47 2.13
N SER A 52 -4.12 0.11 3.36
CA SER A 52 -5.26 0.66 4.09
C SER A 52 -5.11 2.17 4.32
N SER A 53 -3.92 2.61 4.74
CA SER A 53 -3.59 4.04 4.92
C SER A 53 -3.60 4.78 3.59
N TYR A 54 -3.00 4.21 2.54
CA TYR A 54 -3.02 4.80 1.20
C TYR A 54 -4.45 4.98 0.67
N LYS A 55 -5.31 3.96 0.80
CA LYS A 55 -6.72 4.04 0.40
C LYS A 55 -7.53 5.06 1.20
N LYS A 56 -7.16 5.33 2.46
CA LYS A 56 -7.80 6.39 3.25
C LYS A 56 -7.40 7.77 2.72
N LEU A 57 -6.12 7.96 2.41
CA LEU A 57 -5.64 9.19 1.79
C LEU A 57 -6.30 9.43 0.42
N GLU A 58 -6.38 8.40 -0.42
CA GLU A 58 -7.00 8.47 -1.75
C GLU A 58 -8.47 8.90 -1.71
N LYS A 59 -9.19 8.57 -0.63
CA LYS A 59 -10.62 8.92 -0.45
C LYS A 59 -10.86 10.32 0.09
N LEU A 60 -9.82 11.07 0.46
CA LEU A 60 -9.98 12.43 0.97
C LEU A 60 -10.52 13.36 -0.13
N GLU A 61 -11.43 14.24 0.25
CA GLU A 61 -11.98 15.22 -0.67
C GLU A 61 -10.93 16.28 -1.03
N ASN A 62 -11.06 16.90 -2.21
CA ASN A 62 -10.21 18.00 -2.67
C ASN A 62 -8.75 17.63 -2.98
N ILE A 63 -8.43 16.34 -3.10
CA ILE A 63 -7.19 15.87 -3.73
C ILE A 63 -7.35 15.91 -5.25
N ILE A 64 -6.35 16.46 -5.95
CA ILE A 64 -6.24 16.44 -7.41
C ILE A 64 -5.62 15.11 -7.85
N SER A 65 -4.55 14.69 -7.18
CA SER A 65 -3.87 13.42 -7.44
C SER A 65 -3.10 12.95 -6.21
N ILE A 66 -2.96 11.64 -6.08
CA ILE A 66 -2.14 10.97 -5.07
C ILE A 66 -1.21 9.97 -5.76
N ASN A 67 0.09 10.01 -5.48
CA ASN A 67 1.08 9.14 -6.10
C ASN A 67 2.07 8.65 -5.05
N MET A 68 2.32 7.35 -5.01
CA MET A 68 3.41 6.80 -4.22
C MET A 68 4.72 7.07 -4.97
N VAL A 69 5.65 7.76 -4.33
CA VAL A 69 6.95 8.17 -4.92
C VAL A 69 8.06 7.24 -4.45
N PHE A 70 7.95 6.71 -3.25
CA PHE A 70 8.95 5.84 -2.65
C PHE A 70 8.29 4.83 -1.71
N SER A 71 8.82 3.61 -1.65
CA SER A 71 8.40 2.59 -0.69
C SER A 71 9.61 1.72 -0.33
N TYR A 72 9.82 1.55 0.97
CA TYR A 72 10.76 0.60 1.55
C TYR A 72 9.96 -0.45 2.32
N GLN A 73 10.23 -1.71 2.04
CA GLN A 73 9.52 -2.84 2.64
C GLN A 73 10.49 -3.76 3.37
N ASP A 74 10.07 -4.21 4.55
CA ASP A 74 10.75 -5.24 5.32
C ASP A 74 10.10 -6.59 5.03
N LEU A 75 10.84 -7.47 4.37
CA LEU A 75 10.31 -8.72 3.81
C LEU A 75 10.67 -9.95 4.64
N ASP A 76 11.36 -9.79 5.77
CA ASP A 76 11.88 -10.92 6.54
C ASP A 76 10.75 -11.83 7.06
N GLU A 77 9.66 -11.25 7.57
CA GLU A 77 8.50 -12.02 8.03
C GLU A 77 7.80 -12.75 6.88
N ASP A 78 7.65 -12.08 5.74
CA ASP A 78 7.00 -12.68 4.58
C ASP A 78 7.83 -13.81 3.99
N MET A 79 9.16 -13.65 3.99
CA MET A 79 10.09 -14.71 3.61
C MET A 79 9.97 -15.92 4.55
N GLN A 80 9.86 -15.71 5.86
CA GLN A 80 9.65 -16.80 6.83
C GLN A 80 8.30 -17.51 6.62
N LYS A 81 7.23 -16.78 6.33
CA LYS A 81 5.91 -17.38 6.00
C LYS A 81 6.00 -18.24 4.73
N ILE A 82 6.72 -17.76 3.72
CA ILE A 82 6.94 -18.49 2.45
C ILE A 82 7.77 -19.76 2.71
N MET A 83 8.86 -19.68 3.48
CA MET A 83 9.69 -20.84 3.80
C MET A 83 9.00 -21.87 4.69
N SER A 84 8.10 -21.43 5.57
CA SER A 84 7.30 -22.33 6.43
C SER A 84 6.09 -22.91 5.72
N ALA A 85 5.57 -22.22 4.70
CA ALA A 85 4.66 -22.84 3.75
C ALA A 85 5.46 -23.91 2.99
N ASN A 86 4.95 -25.13 2.96
CA ASN A 86 5.57 -26.32 2.34
C ASN A 86 5.63 -26.20 0.78
N ILE A 87 6.04 -25.05 0.25
CA ILE A 87 5.99 -24.68 -1.17
C ILE A 87 6.89 -25.59 -1.99
N GLU A 88 8.05 -26.00 -1.48
CA GLU A 88 8.91 -26.97 -2.15
C GLU A 88 8.19 -28.31 -2.37
N ASN A 89 7.39 -28.76 -1.40
CA ASN A 89 6.62 -30.00 -1.54
C ASN A 89 5.50 -29.83 -2.57
N ILE A 90 4.80 -28.69 -2.58
CA ILE A 90 3.75 -28.40 -3.57
C ILE A 90 4.34 -28.28 -4.99
N ALA A 91 5.50 -27.64 -5.14
CA ALA A 91 6.17 -27.45 -6.42
C ALA A 91 6.73 -28.76 -6.99
N ASN A 92 7.15 -29.68 -6.13
CA ASN A 92 7.71 -30.98 -6.52
C ASN A 92 6.65 -32.11 -6.57
N GLU A 93 5.41 -31.85 -6.16
CA GLU A 93 4.32 -32.80 -6.25
C GLU A 93 3.95 -33.06 -7.73
N GLN A 94 4.02 -34.31 -8.17
CA GLN A 94 3.44 -34.72 -9.45
C GLN A 94 1.91 -34.75 -9.34
N LYS A 95 1.29 -33.59 -9.57
CA LYS A 95 -0.15 -33.45 -9.73
C LYS A 95 -0.54 -33.41 -11.20
N ASP A 96 -1.65 -34.05 -11.52
CA ASP A 96 -2.27 -33.99 -12.83
C ASP A 96 -2.73 -32.54 -13.11
N ALA A 97 -2.47 -32.02 -14.31
CA ALA A 97 -2.72 -30.61 -14.63
C ALA A 97 -4.19 -30.18 -14.43
N LYS A 98 -5.13 -31.11 -14.60
CA LYS A 98 -6.57 -30.92 -14.35
C LYS A 98 -6.92 -30.58 -12.89
N ASP A 99 -6.03 -30.93 -11.96
CA ASP A 99 -6.23 -30.77 -10.52
C ASP A 99 -5.57 -29.48 -9.99
N ILE A 100 -4.92 -28.70 -10.86
CA ILE A 100 -4.30 -27.41 -10.53
C ILE A 100 -5.28 -26.28 -10.84
N LYS A 101 -5.71 -25.55 -9.80
CA LYS A 101 -6.53 -24.33 -9.96
C LYS A 101 -5.63 -23.10 -10.13
N TYR A 102 -5.66 -22.48 -11.31
CA TYR A 102 -4.95 -21.23 -11.59
C TYR A 102 -5.83 -20.01 -11.25
N SER A 103 -5.45 -19.25 -10.22
CA SER A 103 -6.20 -18.06 -9.79
C SER A 103 -5.78 -16.76 -10.50
N GLY A 104 -4.86 -16.83 -11.48
CA GLY A 104 -4.37 -15.65 -12.20
C GLY A 104 -5.18 -15.29 -13.45
N ASN A 105 -6.26 -16.01 -13.74
CA ASN A 105 -7.12 -15.71 -14.87
C ASN A 105 -8.08 -14.57 -14.52
N ILE A 106 -7.88 -13.41 -15.15
CA ILE A 106 -8.66 -12.19 -14.92
C ILE A 106 -10.15 -12.38 -15.30
N ASN A 107 -10.45 -13.36 -16.15
CA ASN A 107 -11.82 -13.68 -16.55
C ASN A 107 -12.53 -14.61 -15.56
N ASP A 108 -11.80 -15.27 -14.66
CA ASP A 108 -12.40 -16.06 -13.59
C ASP A 108 -12.86 -15.08 -12.51
N LYS A 109 -14.08 -14.56 -12.68
CA LYS A 109 -14.76 -13.74 -11.68
C LYS A 109 -14.91 -14.54 -10.37
N PHE A 110 -14.51 -13.91 -9.27
CA PHE A 110 -14.84 -14.30 -7.90
C PHE A 110 -16.35 -14.46 -7.71
#